data_AF-A0A8S4BH16-F1
#
_entry.id   AF-A0A8S4BH16-F1
#
_cell.length_a   1.000
_cell.length_b   1.000
_cell.length_c   1.000
_cell.angle_alpha   90.00
_cell.angle_beta   90.00
_cell.angle_gamma   90.00
#
_symmetry.space_group_name_H-M   'P 1'
#
loop_
_entity.id
_entity.type
_entity.pdbx_description
1 polymer ?
#
loop_
_entity_poly.entity_id
_entity_poly.type
_entity_poly.pdbx_seq_one_letter_code
_entity_poly.pdbx_strand_id
1 'polypeptide(L)'
;MASISLMRDAYRTDDCLPWVLPVVKKVERLIVEDSSLNHEYLPILGLPEFRSAASKVALGDDSAAIKENRVGGVQALGGTGALRIGAEFLRRWYNGVNNTATPVYVSAPTWENHNSVFADAGFKDIRPYHYWDAANRGLDRAGFLDDLEKAPEHSIFVLHACAHNPTGTDPTQEDWKAIAEIMKRRNLFVFFDSAYQGFASGSLEKDAWAIRYFVSEGFEVFIAQSFSKNFGLYNERVGNLTVVAKDNENLSRILSQMEKIVRTTWSNPPSQGARIVSKTLNCPELFAEWGLLSHSRVGPAGNRPFLRLNTGTELVLVWNSPDRQTASAGLVELSPG
;
A
#
# COMPACT_ATOMS: atom_id res chain seq x y z
N MET A 1 -25.94 -9.54 23.75
CA MET A 1 -24.52 -9.90 23.51
C MET A 1 -23.99 -8.99 22.42
N ALA A 2 -22.93 -8.22 22.68
CA ALA A 2 -22.28 -7.44 21.63
C ALA A 2 -21.49 -8.39 20.72
N SER A 3 -21.78 -8.40 19.41
CA SER A 3 -21.02 -9.17 18.44
C SER A 3 -19.69 -8.47 18.15
N ILE A 4 -18.56 -9.06 18.57
CA ILE A 4 -17.23 -8.55 18.21
C ILE A 4 -16.90 -9.08 16.82
N SER A 5 -16.78 -8.19 15.84
CA SER A 5 -16.41 -8.54 14.46
C SER A 5 -14.90 -8.36 14.27
N LEU A 6 -14.15 -9.46 14.32
CA LEU A 6 -12.71 -9.50 14.04
C LEU A 6 -12.38 -9.57 12.53
N MET A 7 -13.40 -9.56 11.67
CA MET A 7 -13.28 -9.75 10.21
C MET A 7 -12.98 -8.47 9.41
N ARG A 8 -13.13 -7.28 10.03
CA ARG A 8 -13.01 -6.01 9.30
C ARG A 8 -11.63 -5.41 9.53
N ASP A 9 -10.85 -5.29 8.45
CA ASP A 9 -9.58 -4.54 8.35
C ASP A 9 -9.77 -3.02 8.51
N ALA A 10 -10.35 -2.61 9.64
CA ALA A 10 -10.56 -1.22 9.98
C ALA A 10 -10.33 -1.02 11.47
N TYR A 11 -9.49 -0.02 11.79
CA TYR A 11 -9.24 0.37 13.16
C TYR A 11 -10.54 0.77 13.88
N ARG A 12 -10.63 0.40 15.16
CA ARG A 12 -11.77 0.65 16.05
C ARG A 12 -11.30 1.22 17.38
N THR A 13 -12.19 1.95 18.06
CA THR A 13 -12.02 2.32 19.47
C THR A 13 -12.09 1.10 20.38
N ASP A 14 -11.79 1.26 21.67
CA ASP A 14 -11.91 0.20 22.69
C ASP A 14 -13.35 -0.35 22.78
N ASP A 15 -14.35 0.51 22.51
CA ASP A 15 -15.77 0.14 22.40
C ASP A 15 -16.14 -0.50 21.05
N CYS A 16 -15.15 -0.89 20.23
CA CYS A 16 -15.31 -1.44 18.88
C CYS A 16 -16.05 -0.52 17.89
N LEU A 17 -16.03 0.80 18.09
CA LEU A 17 -16.67 1.79 17.21
C LEU A 17 -15.69 2.31 16.14
N PRO A 18 -16.16 2.80 14.97
CA PRO A 18 -15.31 3.48 14.01
C PRO A 18 -14.60 4.68 14.64
N TRP A 19 -13.28 4.73 14.52
CA TRP A 19 -12.50 5.88 14.99
C TRP A 19 -12.13 6.80 13.83
N VAL A 20 -12.59 8.05 13.93
CA VAL A 20 -12.19 9.14 13.03
C VAL A 20 -11.10 9.96 13.71
N LEU A 21 -9.97 10.14 13.02
CA LEU A 21 -8.84 10.88 13.56
C LEU A 21 -9.25 12.33 13.90
N PRO A 22 -8.85 12.85 15.07
CA PRO A 22 -9.06 14.26 15.42
C PRO A 22 -8.58 15.24 14.32
N VAL A 23 -7.39 15.01 13.76
CA VAL A 23 -6.85 15.82 12.66
C VAL A 23 -7.74 15.80 11.42
N VAL A 24 -8.34 14.65 11.08
CA VAL A 24 -9.29 14.55 9.95
C VAL A 24 -10.52 15.41 10.22
N LYS A 25 -11.14 15.30 11.40
CA LYS A 25 -12.28 16.16 11.78
C LYS A 25 -11.94 17.65 11.74
N LYS A 26 -10.71 18.00 12.12
CA LYS A 26 -10.20 19.37 12.10
C LYS A 26 -10.09 19.87 10.65
N VAL A 27 -9.48 19.08 9.76
CA VAL A 27 -9.36 19.42 8.34
C VAL A 27 -10.71 19.47 7.64
N GLU A 28 -11.65 18.60 7.99
CA GLU A 28 -13.02 18.64 7.45
C GLU A 28 -13.71 19.99 7.75
N ARG A 29 -13.58 20.52 8.97
CA ARG A 29 -14.09 21.86 9.30
C ARG A 29 -13.42 22.95 8.47
N LEU A 30 -12.10 22.89 8.34
CA LEU A 30 -11.35 23.83 7.50
C LEU A 30 -11.79 23.79 6.04
N ILE A 31 -12.18 22.63 5.51
CA ILE A 31 -12.69 22.49 4.15
C ILE A 31 -14.09 23.12 4.03
N VAL A 32 -14.97 22.90 5.01
CA VAL A 32 -16.33 23.45 5.00
C VAL A 32 -16.33 24.99 5.09
N GLU A 33 -15.38 25.57 5.83
CA GLU A 33 -15.25 27.02 6.02
C GLU A 33 -14.54 27.74 4.87
N ASP A 34 -13.90 27.00 3.96
CA ASP A 34 -13.10 27.54 2.86
C ASP A 34 -13.98 27.89 1.64
N SER A 35 -14.43 29.15 1.57
CA SER A 35 -15.30 29.65 0.51
C SER A 35 -14.67 29.67 -0.89
N SER A 36 -13.36 29.40 -1.01
CA SER A 36 -12.69 29.28 -2.31
C SER A 36 -12.89 27.91 -2.97
N LEU A 37 -13.27 26.91 -2.19
CA LEU A 37 -13.48 25.55 -2.69
C LEU A 37 -14.84 25.43 -3.38
N ASN A 38 -14.84 24.69 -4.49
CA ASN A 38 -16.04 24.34 -5.24
C ASN A 38 -16.07 22.84 -5.55
N HIS A 39 -17.08 22.42 -6.32
CA HIS A 39 -17.31 21.04 -6.76
C HIS A 39 -16.98 20.82 -8.24
N GLU A 40 -16.17 21.70 -8.84
CA GLU A 40 -15.69 21.50 -10.21
C GLU A 40 -14.81 20.26 -10.32
N TYR A 41 -14.72 19.73 -11.54
CA TYR A 41 -13.91 18.57 -11.83
C TYR A 41 -12.43 18.80 -11.52
N LEU A 42 -11.79 17.78 -10.93
CA LEU A 42 -10.34 17.76 -10.82
C LEU A 42 -9.68 17.51 -12.19
N PRO A 43 -8.38 17.82 -12.33
CA PRO A 43 -7.58 17.26 -13.42
C PRO A 43 -7.73 15.74 -13.50
N ILE A 44 -7.56 15.16 -14.70
CA ILE A 44 -7.77 13.72 -14.93
C ILE A 44 -6.93 12.87 -13.97
N LEU A 45 -5.66 13.22 -13.79
CA LEU A 45 -4.77 12.50 -12.87
C LEU A 45 -5.07 12.76 -11.39
N GLY A 46 -5.90 13.77 -11.06
CA GLY A 46 -6.30 14.18 -9.72
C GLY A 46 -5.63 15.44 -9.20
N LEU A 47 -5.87 15.72 -7.91
CA LEU A 47 -5.43 16.95 -7.24
C LEU A 47 -3.89 17.02 -7.18
N PRO A 48 -3.21 18.00 -7.82
CA PRO A 48 -1.75 18.04 -7.92
C PRO A 48 -1.04 18.02 -6.56
N GLU A 49 -1.52 18.80 -5.60
CA GLU A 49 -0.93 18.95 -4.27
C GLU A 49 -1.04 17.66 -3.46
N PHE A 50 -2.14 16.92 -3.63
CA PHE A 50 -2.32 15.59 -3.04
C PHE A 50 -1.32 14.59 -3.63
N ARG A 51 -1.20 14.53 -4.96
CA ARG A 51 -0.33 13.55 -5.64
C ARG A 51 1.14 13.76 -5.31
N SER A 52 1.55 15.03 -5.21
CA SER A 52 2.90 15.41 -4.78
C SER A 52 3.16 14.99 -3.33
N ALA A 53 2.27 15.36 -2.41
CA ALA A 53 2.40 15.00 -1.00
C ALA A 53 2.37 13.48 -0.76
N ALA A 54 1.48 12.75 -1.43
CA ALA A 54 1.40 11.29 -1.35
C ALA A 54 2.70 10.63 -1.82
N SER A 55 3.26 11.08 -2.94
CA SER A 55 4.54 10.54 -3.45
C SER A 55 5.71 10.82 -2.51
N LYS A 56 5.73 11.99 -1.86
CA LYS A 56 6.72 12.32 -0.81
C LYS A 56 6.59 11.43 0.42
N VAL A 57 5.37 11.06 0.82
CA VAL A 57 5.18 10.09 1.92
C VAL A 57 5.86 8.76 1.60
N ALA A 58 5.70 8.22 0.38
CA ALA A 58 6.37 6.99 -0.02
C ALA A 58 7.90 7.14 -0.12
N LEU A 59 8.38 8.22 -0.76
CA LEU A 59 9.77 8.31 -1.19
C LEU A 59 10.69 9.11 -0.26
N GLY A 60 10.13 9.94 0.61
CA GLY A 60 10.86 10.95 1.37
C GLY A 60 11.06 12.24 0.58
N ASP A 61 11.09 13.38 1.26
CA ASP A 61 11.32 14.70 0.65
C ASP A 61 12.71 14.84 0.01
N ASP A 62 13.68 14.06 0.49
CA ASP A 62 15.06 14.05 0.05
C ASP A 62 15.33 13.13 -1.15
N SER A 63 14.31 12.40 -1.63
CA SER A 63 14.41 11.43 -2.73
C SER A 63 15.08 12.03 -3.98
N ALA A 64 16.15 11.38 -4.44
CA ALA A 64 16.83 11.75 -5.69
C ALA A 64 15.88 11.69 -6.89
N ALA A 65 15.01 10.67 -6.96
CA ALA A 65 14.04 10.53 -8.05
C ALA A 65 13.07 11.72 -8.15
N ILE A 66 12.67 12.29 -7.01
CA ILE A 66 11.85 13.51 -6.99
C ILE A 66 12.64 14.70 -7.55
N LYS A 67 13.87 14.90 -7.05
CA LYS A 67 14.76 16.00 -7.50
C LYS A 67 15.10 15.90 -9.00
N GLU A 68 15.16 14.69 -9.53
CA GLU A 68 15.43 14.39 -10.94
C GLU A 68 14.17 14.43 -11.83
N ASN A 69 13.01 14.78 -11.29
CA ASN A 69 11.72 14.80 -12.00
C ASN A 69 11.34 13.45 -12.63
N ARG A 70 11.66 12.36 -11.94
CA ARG A 70 11.33 10.98 -12.36
C ARG A 70 10.10 10.42 -11.68
N VAL A 71 9.44 11.21 -10.84
CA VAL A 71 8.31 10.79 -10.01
C VAL A 71 7.03 11.49 -10.44
N GLY A 72 5.98 10.71 -10.67
CA GLY A 72 4.62 11.21 -10.90
C GLY A 72 3.59 10.44 -10.09
N GLY A 73 2.49 11.10 -9.76
CA GLY A 73 1.37 10.49 -9.05
C GLY A 73 0.10 10.47 -9.89
N VAL A 74 -0.71 9.42 -9.72
CA VAL A 74 -2.06 9.30 -10.27
C VAL A 74 -3.01 9.01 -9.10
N GLN A 75 -3.84 9.98 -8.74
CA GLN A 75 -4.83 9.79 -7.69
C GLN A 75 -5.83 8.71 -8.11
N ALA A 76 -6.10 7.78 -7.22
CA ALA A 76 -6.88 6.59 -7.49
C ALA A 76 -7.89 6.28 -6.37
N LEU A 77 -8.83 5.37 -6.66
CA LEU A 77 -9.87 4.95 -5.72
C LEU A 77 -9.32 3.95 -4.68
N GLY A 78 -8.57 4.47 -3.71
CA GLY A 78 -7.84 3.68 -2.72
C GLY A 78 -6.68 2.88 -3.33
N GLY A 79 -6.08 1.99 -2.53
CA GLY A 79 -5.00 1.11 -3.00
C GLY A 79 -5.45 0.18 -4.14
N THR A 80 -6.67 -0.33 -4.06
CA THR A 80 -7.27 -1.19 -5.11
C THR A 80 -7.37 -0.47 -6.45
N GLY A 81 -7.80 0.79 -6.47
CA GLY A 81 -7.84 1.59 -7.68
C GLY A 81 -6.44 1.83 -8.26
N ALA A 82 -5.45 2.08 -7.39
CA ALA A 82 -4.06 2.28 -7.80
C ALA A 82 -3.46 0.99 -8.41
N LEU A 83 -3.70 -0.16 -7.79
CA LEU A 83 -3.35 -1.48 -8.34
C LEU A 83 -4.02 -1.71 -9.70
N ARG A 84 -5.33 -1.43 -9.83
CA ARG A 84 -6.08 -1.71 -11.05
C ARG A 84 -5.60 -0.90 -12.25
N ILE A 85 -5.33 0.40 -12.09
CA ILE A 85 -4.83 1.24 -13.19
C ILE A 85 -3.37 0.95 -13.50
N GLY A 86 -2.54 0.63 -12.49
CA GLY A 86 -1.16 0.21 -12.68
C GLY A 86 -1.07 -1.12 -13.43
N ALA A 87 -1.86 -2.12 -13.03
CA ALA A 87 -1.93 -3.41 -13.69
C ALA A 87 -2.40 -3.26 -15.15
N GLU A 88 -3.38 -2.41 -15.41
CA GLU A 88 -3.83 -2.14 -16.77
C GLU A 88 -2.75 -1.49 -17.64
N PHE A 89 -2.01 -0.53 -17.09
CA PHE A 89 -0.88 0.07 -17.78
C PHE A 89 0.16 -0.99 -18.14
N LEU A 90 0.57 -1.83 -17.17
CA LEU A 90 1.56 -2.86 -17.40
C LEU A 90 1.08 -3.86 -18.47
N ARG A 91 -0.16 -4.34 -18.38
CA ARG A 91 -0.72 -5.23 -19.39
C ARG A 91 -0.76 -4.59 -20.78
N ARG A 92 -1.02 -3.29 -20.88
CA ARG A 92 -1.09 -2.60 -22.18
C ARG A 92 0.30 -2.36 -22.78
N TRP A 93 1.30 -2.02 -21.96
CA TRP A 93 2.55 -1.41 -22.45
C TRP A 93 3.88 -1.90 -21.83
N TYR A 94 3.86 -2.72 -20.78
CA TYR A 94 5.10 -3.20 -20.16
C TYR A 94 5.82 -4.30 -20.96
N ASN A 95 7.03 -4.01 -21.43
CA ASN A 95 7.86 -4.91 -22.25
C ASN A 95 7.18 -5.36 -23.57
N GLY A 96 6.45 -4.45 -24.21
CA GLY A 96 5.75 -4.71 -25.46
C GLY A 96 4.32 -4.18 -25.43
N VAL A 97 3.50 -4.65 -26.36
CA VAL A 97 2.08 -4.31 -26.43
C VAL A 97 1.23 -5.53 -26.13
N ASN A 98 0.17 -5.35 -25.33
CA ASN A 98 -0.80 -6.40 -24.99
C ASN A 98 -0.18 -7.62 -24.26
N ASN A 99 0.54 -7.33 -23.18
CA ASN A 99 1.37 -8.24 -22.37
C ASN A 99 0.56 -9.15 -21.44
N THR A 100 -0.51 -9.74 -21.96
CA THR A 100 -1.44 -10.60 -21.20
C THR A 100 -0.80 -11.89 -20.69
N ALA A 101 0.29 -12.34 -21.30
CA ALA A 101 1.03 -13.54 -20.93
C ALA A 101 2.23 -13.27 -19.99
N THR A 102 2.51 -12.01 -19.65
CA THR A 102 3.59 -11.68 -18.72
C THR A 102 3.24 -12.24 -17.34
N PRO A 103 4.12 -13.06 -16.73
CA PRO A 103 3.86 -13.61 -15.41
C PRO A 103 3.77 -12.51 -14.34
N VAL A 104 2.72 -12.58 -13.52
CA VAL A 104 2.55 -11.75 -12.33
C VAL A 104 2.69 -12.64 -11.11
N TYR A 105 3.63 -12.31 -10.23
CA TYR A 105 3.91 -13.04 -9.01
C TYR A 105 3.30 -12.31 -7.80
N VAL A 106 2.52 -13.04 -7.01
CA VAL A 106 1.91 -12.58 -5.75
C VAL A 106 2.30 -13.54 -4.62
N SER A 107 2.45 -13.05 -3.39
CA SER A 107 2.93 -13.89 -2.28
C SER A 107 1.94 -15.02 -1.96
N ALA A 108 2.45 -16.14 -1.47
CA ALA A 108 1.67 -17.23 -0.90
C ALA A 108 1.82 -17.25 0.63
N PRO A 109 0.77 -16.88 1.40
CA PRO A 109 -0.49 -16.24 0.97
C PRO A 109 -0.30 -14.74 0.67
N THR A 110 -1.35 -14.09 0.15
CA THR A 110 -1.43 -12.63 -0.09
C THR A 110 -2.83 -12.11 0.25
N TRP A 111 -3.02 -10.79 0.26
CA TRP A 111 -4.35 -10.18 0.23
C TRP A 111 -5.13 -10.73 -0.97
N GLU A 112 -6.27 -11.37 -0.68
CA GLU A 112 -7.06 -12.18 -1.61
C GLU A 112 -7.29 -11.49 -2.96
N ASN A 113 -7.59 -10.20 -2.93
CA ASN A 113 -8.00 -9.43 -4.09
C ASN A 113 -6.85 -9.10 -5.06
N HIS A 114 -5.57 -9.36 -4.71
CA HIS A 114 -4.47 -9.24 -5.68
C HIS A 114 -4.71 -10.10 -6.92
N ASN A 115 -5.08 -11.36 -6.74
CA ASN A 115 -5.35 -12.26 -7.86
C ASN A 115 -6.46 -11.74 -8.77
N SER A 116 -7.58 -11.30 -8.18
CA SER A 116 -8.73 -10.77 -8.92
C SER A 116 -8.39 -9.49 -9.67
N VAL A 117 -7.67 -8.54 -9.04
CA VAL A 117 -7.31 -7.27 -9.68
C VAL A 117 -6.45 -7.48 -10.92
N PHE A 118 -5.44 -8.35 -10.85
CA PHE A 118 -4.57 -8.62 -12.00
C PHE A 118 -5.27 -9.47 -13.07
N ALA A 119 -6.12 -10.42 -12.67
CA ALA A 119 -6.93 -11.20 -13.61
C ALA A 119 -7.90 -10.28 -14.38
N ASP A 120 -8.62 -9.40 -13.68
CA ASP A 120 -9.56 -8.43 -14.27
C ASP A 120 -8.87 -7.32 -15.06
N ALA A 121 -7.58 -7.05 -14.78
CA ALA A 121 -6.78 -6.20 -15.64
C ALA A 121 -6.53 -6.86 -17.00
N GLY A 122 -6.47 -8.20 -17.05
CA GLY A 122 -6.35 -9.02 -18.26
C GLY A 122 -5.09 -9.90 -18.30
N PHE A 123 -4.38 -10.07 -17.18
CA PHE A 123 -3.27 -11.02 -17.10
C PHE A 123 -3.79 -12.46 -17.03
N LYS A 124 -3.13 -13.36 -17.75
CA LYS A 124 -3.51 -14.78 -17.86
C LYS A 124 -2.66 -15.71 -17.00
N ASP A 125 -1.55 -15.21 -16.49
CA ASP A 125 -0.53 -15.99 -15.79
C ASP A 125 -0.20 -15.31 -14.46
N ILE A 126 -0.95 -15.65 -13.42
CA ILE A 126 -0.79 -15.14 -12.06
C ILE A 126 -0.30 -16.30 -11.21
N ARG A 127 0.89 -16.16 -10.63
CA ARG A 127 1.63 -17.23 -9.96
C ARG A 127 1.85 -16.87 -8.49
N PRO A 128 1.71 -17.84 -7.58
CA PRO A 128 2.22 -17.66 -6.22
C PRO A 128 3.76 -17.65 -6.20
N TYR A 129 4.35 -16.93 -5.25
CA TYR A 129 5.73 -17.15 -4.81
C TYR A 129 5.77 -17.46 -3.31
N HIS A 130 6.75 -18.26 -2.89
CA HIS A 130 6.97 -18.64 -1.51
C HIS A 130 7.23 -17.41 -0.65
N TYR A 131 6.52 -17.32 0.48
CA TYR A 131 6.62 -16.18 1.39
C TYR A 131 6.46 -16.59 2.84
N TRP A 132 5.45 -17.39 3.17
CA TRP A 132 5.17 -17.79 4.55
C TRP A 132 5.65 -19.21 4.84
N ASP A 133 6.58 -19.34 5.78
CA ASP A 133 6.95 -20.61 6.39
C ASP A 133 6.04 -20.85 7.61
N ALA A 134 5.06 -21.74 7.45
CA ALA A 134 4.13 -22.07 8.52
C ALA A 134 4.80 -22.77 9.72
N ALA A 135 5.88 -23.53 9.49
CA ALA A 135 6.58 -24.24 10.56
C ALA A 135 7.39 -23.27 11.42
N ASN A 136 8.11 -22.34 10.78
CA ASN A 136 8.93 -21.34 11.45
C ASN A 136 8.17 -20.06 11.83
N ARG A 137 6.92 -19.92 11.36
CA ARG A 137 6.06 -18.75 11.57
C ARG A 137 6.75 -17.45 11.14
N GLY A 138 7.41 -17.49 9.99
CA GLY A 138 8.24 -16.41 9.49
C GLY A 138 8.33 -16.39 7.96
N LEU A 139 9.26 -15.59 7.44
CA LEU A 139 9.51 -15.50 6.01
C LEU A 139 10.20 -16.79 5.54
N ASP A 140 9.62 -17.45 4.52
CA ASP A 140 10.32 -18.45 3.73
C ASP A 140 11.32 -17.76 2.79
N ARG A 141 12.42 -17.31 3.38
CA ARG A 141 13.47 -16.57 2.68
C ARG A 141 14.07 -17.40 1.54
N ALA A 142 14.29 -18.69 1.77
CA ALA A 142 14.95 -19.54 0.78
C ALA A 142 14.05 -19.76 -0.43
N GLY A 143 12.77 -20.10 -0.21
CA GLY A 143 11.79 -20.25 -1.30
C GLY A 143 11.59 -18.94 -2.05
N PHE A 144 11.48 -17.81 -1.35
CA PHE A 144 11.26 -16.52 -2.01
C PHE A 144 12.41 -16.16 -2.96
N LEU A 145 13.67 -16.29 -2.51
CA LEU A 145 14.83 -15.99 -3.36
C LEU A 145 14.95 -16.98 -4.54
N ASP A 146 14.60 -18.25 -4.33
CA ASP A 146 14.59 -19.27 -5.40
C ASP A 146 13.53 -18.97 -6.48
N ASP A 147 12.34 -18.52 -6.09
CA ASP A 147 11.30 -18.13 -7.05
C ASP A 147 11.70 -16.91 -7.88
N LEU A 148 12.36 -15.92 -7.26
CA LEU A 148 12.93 -14.77 -7.98
C LEU A 148 13.99 -15.23 -8.99
N GLU A 149 14.80 -16.22 -8.65
CA GLU A 149 15.80 -16.82 -9.54
C GLU A 149 15.19 -17.73 -10.62
N LYS A 150 13.96 -18.18 -10.49
CA LYS A 150 13.31 -19.00 -11.52
C LYS A 150 12.34 -18.21 -12.39
N ALA A 151 11.95 -17.01 -11.94
CA ALA A 151 11.06 -16.16 -12.68
C ALA A 151 11.66 -15.79 -14.07
N PRO A 152 10.86 -15.88 -15.15
CA PRO A 152 11.24 -15.31 -16.43
C PRO A 152 11.60 -13.83 -16.29
N GLU A 153 12.58 -13.37 -17.07
CA GLU A 153 12.89 -11.93 -17.11
C GLU A 153 11.66 -11.11 -17.48
N HIS A 154 11.57 -9.89 -16.97
CA HIS A 154 10.40 -9.03 -17.12
C HIS A 154 9.11 -9.62 -16.51
N SER A 155 9.20 -10.52 -15.52
CA SER A 155 8.04 -10.83 -14.69
C SER A 155 7.74 -9.68 -13.73
N ILE A 156 6.46 -9.51 -13.38
CA ILE A 156 5.99 -8.49 -12.45
C ILE A 156 5.85 -9.13 -11.07
N PHE A 157 6.46 -8.54 -10.05
CA PHE A 157 6.30 -8.97 -8.65
C PHE A 157 5.49 -7.94 -7.87
N VAL A 158 4.38 -8.38 -7.28
CA VAL A 158 3.57 -7.57 -6.37
C VAL A 158 4.08 -7.79 -4.95
N LEU A 159 4.66 -6.75 -4.37
CA LEU A 159 5.32 -6.82 -3.06
C LEU A 159 4.59 -5.93 -2.06
N HIS A 160 4.28 -6.45 -0.88
CA HIS A 160 3.79 -5.61 0.22
C HIS A 160 4.95 -4.79 0.76
N ALA A 161 4.79 -3.47 0.87
CA ALA A 161 5.87 -2.59 1.33
C ALA A 161 6.24 -2.83 2.81
N CYS A 162 5.23 -3.09 3.63
CA CYS A 162 5.30 -3.44 5.04
C CYS A 162 3.92 -3.96 5.52
N ALA A 163 3.89 -4.50 6.74
CA ALA A 163 2.72 -5.12 7.36
C ALA A 163 1.99 -6.07 6.40
N HIS A 164 2.71 -7.07 5.88
CA HIS A 164 2.20 -8.02 4.89
C HIS A 164 0.82 -8.57 5.27
N ASN A 165 -0.16 -8.44 4.37
CA ASN A 165 -1.50 -9.01 4.54
C ASN A 165 -1.56 -10.36 3.81
N PRO A 166 -1.83 -11.50 4.48
CA PRO A 166 -2.40 -11.62 5.83
C PRO A 166 -1.42 -11.99 6.95
N THR A 167 -0.14 -12.22 6.67
CA THR A 167 0.77 -12.89 7.65
C THR A 167 1.32 -11.97 8.75
N GLY A 168 1.32 -10.65 8.53
CA GLY A 168 1.98 -9.65 9.38
C GLY A 168 3.50 -9.82 9.46
N THR A 169 4.11 -10.57 8.54
CA THR A 169 5.56 -10.86 8.53
C THR A 169 6.20 -10.11 7.39
N ASP A 170 7.19 -9.28 7.70
CA ASP A 170 7.91 -8.47 6.72
C ASP A 170 9.38 -8.94 6.57
N PRO A 171 9.98 -8.85 5.37
CA PRO A 171 11.41 -9.11 5.19
C PRO A 171 12.26 -8.12 5.98
N THR A 172 13.43 -8.58 6.46
CA THR A 172 14.44 -7.70 7.05
C THR A 172 15.08 -6.80 5.99
N GLN A 173 15.86 -5.80 6.41
CA GLN A 173 16.60 -4.96 5.45
C GLN A 173 17.60 -5.78 4.62
N GLU A 174 18.22 -6.78 5.23
CA GLU A 174 19.13 -7.72 4.58
C GLU A 174 18.40 -8.59 3.55
N ASP A 175 17.19 -9.04 3.87
CA ASP A 175 16.35 -9.79 2.92
C ASP A 175 15.94 -8.90 1.75
N TRP A 176 15.48 -7.68 2.02
CA TRP A 176 15.13 -6.73 0.96
C TRP A 176 16.30 -6.39 0.04
N LYS A 177 17.53 -6.29 0.57
CA LYS A 177 18.74 -6.13 -0.24
C LYS A 177 18.95 -7.31 -1.19
N ALA A 178 18.83 -8.53 -0.67
CA ALA A 178 18.95 -9.74 -1.48
C ALA A 178 17.85 -9.83 -2.56
N ILE A 179 16.60 -9.49 -2.20
CA ILE A 179 15.48 -9.45 -3.14
C ILE A 179 15.76 -8.43 -4.25
N ALA A 180 16.15 -7.21 -3.91
CA ALA A 180 16.46 -6.16 -4.88
C ALA A 180 17.62 -6.55 -5.80
N GLU A 181 18.68 -7.16 -5.26
CA GLU A 181 19.81 -7.61 -6.06
C GLU A 181 19.38 -8.60 -7.16
N ILE A 182 18.59 -9.63 -6.78
CA ILE A 182 18.10 -10.63 -7.74
C ILE A 182 17.15 -9.97 -8.73
N MET A 183 16.18 -9.17 -8.28
CA MET A 183 15.21 -8.51 -9.16
C MET A 183 15.91 -7.61 -10.20
N LYS A 184 16.94 -6.88 -9.80
CA LYS A 184 17.74 -6.02 -10.69
C LYS A 184 18.50 -6.85 -11.72
N ARG A 185 19.21 -7.90 -11.28
CA ARG A 185 19.97 -8.79 -12.19
C ARG A 185 19.05 -9.52 -13.17
N ARG A 186 17.82 -9.81 -12.76
CA ARG A 186 16.83 -10.59 -13.53
C ARG A 186 15.83 -9.74 -14.31
N ASN A 187 16.03 -8.42 -14.36
CA ASN A 187 15.16 -7.47 -15.05
C ASN A 187 13.68 -7.62 -14.63
N LEU A 188 13.41 -7.91 -13.36
CA LEU A 188 12.07 -8.08 -12.82
C LEU A 188 11.48 -6.72 -12.45
N PHE A 189 10.18 -6.54 -12.70
CA PHE A 189 9.48 -5.30 -12.35
C PHE A 189 8.84 -5.40 -10.97
N VAL A 190 9.05 -4.40 -10.13
CA VAL A 190 8.44 -4.33 -8.81
C VAL A 190 7.21 -3.42 -8.81
N PHE A 191 6.12 -3.96 -8.28
CA PHE A 191 4.89 -3.22 -7.99
C PHE A 191 4.62 -3.32 -6.48
N PHE A 192 4.93 -2.27 -5.73
CA PHE A 192 4.66 -2.20 -4.31
C PHE A 192 3.17 -1.92 -4.02
N ASP A 193 2.57 -2.70 -3.12
CA ASP A 193 1.34 -2.33 -2.40
C ASP A 193 1.73 -1.73 -1.03
N SER A 194 1.36 -0.47 -0.80
CA SER A 194 1.63 0.29 0.42
C SER A 194 0.33 0.80 1.04
N ALA A 195 -0.34 -0.09 1.76
CA ALA A 195 -1.61 0.22 2.44
C ALA A 195 -1.48 0.59 3.93
N TYR A 196 -0.34 0.25 4.55
CA TYR A 196 -0.14 0.27 6.01
C TYR A 196 1.02 1.16 6.46
N GLN A 197 1.59 1.98 5.59
CA GLN A 197 2.73 2.83 5.93
C GLN A 197 2.41 3.71 7.16
N GLY A 198 3.24 3.58 8.20
CA GLY A 198 3.09 4.19 9.52
C GLY A 198 2.56 3.25 10.61
N PHE A 199 2.04 2.06 10.28
CA PHE A 199 1.49 1.11 11.26
C PHE A 199 2.40 -0.07 11.59
N ALA A 200 3.37 -0.40 10.75
CA ALA A 200 4.20 -1.57 11.00
C ALA A 200 5.18 -1.25 12.14
N SER A 201 5.98 -0.20 11.97
CA SER A 201 6.99 0.23 12.95
C SER A 201 6.61 1.48 13.74
N GLY A 202 5.53 2.18 13.36
CA GLY A 202 5.22 3.49 13.91
C GLY A 202 6.09 4.60 13.31
N SER A 203 6.65 4.39 12.11
CA SER A 203 7.40 5.40 11.36
C SER A 203 7.16 5.25 9.87
N LEU A 204 6.72 6.32 9.22
CA LEU A 204 6.57 6.37 7.75
C LEU A 204 7.87 6.02 7.03
N GLU A 205 9.00 6.44 7.58
CA GLU A 205 10.32 6.24 6.98
C GLU A 205 10.72 4.77 7.01
N LYS A 206 10.63 4.13 8.18
CA LYS A 206 10.96 2.71 8.34
C LYS A 206 10.01 1.84 7.51
N ASP A 207 8.73 2.17 7.50
CA ASP A 207 7.69 1.41 6.77
C ASP A 207 7.79 1.58 5.25
N ALA A 208 8.50 2.60 4.76
CA ALA A 208 8.80 2.78 3.34
C ALA A 208 10.24 2.42 2.97
N TRP A 209 11.00 1.81 3.88
CA TRP A 209 12.42 1.54 3.67
C TRP A 209 12.66 0.71 2.40
N ALA A 210 11.88 -0.36 2.19
CA ALA A 210 12.00 -1.22 1.01
C ALA A 210 11.78 -0.43 -0.30
N ILE A 211 10.73 0.39 -0.36
CA ILE A 211 10.44 1.26 -1.52
C ILE A 211 11.62 2.19 -1.79
N ARG A 212 12.09 2.90 -0.76
CA ARG A 212 13.17 3.89 -0.89
C ARG A 212 14.49 3.23 -1.30
N TYR A 213 14.77 2.05 -0.77
CA TYR A 213 15.95 1.27 -1.13
C TYR A 213 15.92 0.87 -2.61
N PHE A 214 14.82 0.30 -3.11
CA PHE A 214 14.67 -0.03 -4.53
C PHE A 214 14.84 1.20 -5.43
N VAL A 215 14.24 2.34 -5.06
CA VAL A 215 14.40 3.58 -5.83
C VAL A 215 15.86 4.07 -5.82
N SER A 216 16.57 3.94 -4.69
CA SER A 216 18.00 4.28 -4.60
C SER A 216 18.88 3.36 -5.45
N GLU A 217 18.46 2.11 -5.65
CA GLU A 217 19.09 1.15 -6.54
C GLU A 217 18.76 1.38 -8.03
N GLY A 218 18.04 2.46 -8.36
CA GLY A 218 17.75 2.85 -9.74
C GLY A 218 16.59 2.08 -10.37
N PHE A 219 15.73 1.44 -9.58
CA PHE A 219 14.55 0.77 -10.12
C PHE A 219 13.52 1.76 -10.67
N GLU A 220 12.88 1.35 -11.77
CA GLU A 220 11.55 1.84 -12.13
C GLU A 220 10.52 1.06 -11.30
N VAL A 221 9.64 1.77 -10.60
CA VAL A 221 8.69 1.15 -9.67
C VAL A 221 7.29 1.75 -9.80
N PHE A 222 6.29 0.91 -9.58
CA PHE A 222 4.93 1.34 -9.26
C PHE A 222 4.66 1.14 -7.78
N ILE A 223 4.02 2.11 -7.13
CA ILE A 223 3.66 2.06 -5.71
C ILE A 223 2.18 2.40 -5.58
N ALA A 224 1.35 1.41 -5.29
CA ALA A 224 -0.07 1.58 -4.98
C ALA A 224 -0.21 1.98 -3.51
N GLN A 225 -0.46 3.26 -3.25
CA GLN A 225 -0.67 3.79 -1.91
C GLN A 225 -2.15 3.81 -1.55
N SER A 226 -2.48 3.38 -0.32
CA SER A 226 -3.81 3.58 0.25
C SER A 226 -3.76 4.50 1.46
N PHE A 227 -4.72 5.43 1.53
CA PHE A 227 -4.95 6.27 2.71
C PHE A 227 -6.12 5.78 3.57
N SER A 228 -6.63 4.58 3.31
CA SER A 228 -7.78 4.04 4.05
C SER A 228 -7.44 3.75 5.51
N LYS A 229 -6.26 3.20 5.79
CA LYS A 229 -5.87 2.81 7.15
C LYS A 229 -5.21 3.96 7.90
N ASN A 230 -4.19 4.59 7.30
CA ASN A 230 -3.35 5.61 7.97
C ASN A 230 -4.06 6.94 8.20
N PHE A 231 -5.05 7.28 7.39
CA PHE A 231 -5.95 8.40 7.65
C PHE A 231 -7.33 7.97 8.18
N GLY A 232 -7.62 6.67 8.26
CA GLY A 232 -8.96 6.18 8.62
C GLY A 232 -10.04 6.49 7.58
N LEU A 233 -9.66 6.83 6.35
CA LEU A 233 -10.55 7.22 5.25
C LEU A 233 -10.97 6.01 4.40
N TYR A 234 -11.57 5.01 5.06
CA TYR A 234 -11.89 3.71 4.44
C TYR A 234 -12.88 3.83 3.27
N ASN A 235 -13.98 4.55 3.48
CA ASN A 235 -15.08 4.73 2.53
C ASN A 235 -14.89 5.91 1.57
N GLU A 236 -13.97 6.84 1.87
CA GLU A 236 -13.63 7.96 0.97
C GLU A 236 -12.80 7.53 -0.26
N ARG A 237 -12.28 6.29 -0.24
CA ARG A 237 -11.53 5.68 -1.35
C ARG A 237 -10.36 6.54 -1.82
N VAL A 238 -9.53 6.99 -0.89
CA VAL A 238 -8.36 7.82 -1.21
C VAL A 238 -7.12 6.97 -1.40
N GLY A 239 -6.50 7.06 -2.58
CA GLY A 239 -5.26 6.37 -2.93
C GLY A 239 -4.47 7.12 -3.99
N ASN A 240 -3.24 6.68 -4.22
CA ASN A 240 -2.35 7.25 -5.22
C ASN A 240 -1.49 6.14 -5.82
N LEU A 241 -1.37 6.09 -7.14
CA LEU A 241 -0.34 5.32 -7.82
C LEU A 241 0.86 6.24 -8.02
N THR A 242 1.93 6.04 -7.26
CA THR A 242 3.21 6.69 -7.52
C THR A 242 3.99 5.88 -8.54
N VAL A 243 4.47 6.57 -9.57
CA VAL A 243 5.32 6.04 -10.63
C VAL A 243 6.70 6.64 -10.46
N VAL A 244 7.72 5.80 -10.39
CA VAL A 244 9.12 6.18 -10.55
C VAL A 244 9.59 5.64 -11.89
N ALA A 245 9.88 6.54 -12.83
CA ALA A 245 10.33 6.20 -14.17
C ALA A 245 11.86 6.29 -14.28
N LYS A 246 12.40 5.80 -15.39
CA LYS A 246 13.82 5.93 -15.75
C LYS A 246 14.29 7.37 -15.84
N ASP A 247 13.46 8.25 -16.40
CA ASP A 247 13.72 9.67 -16.60
C ASP A 247 12.40 10.45 -16.77
N ASN A 248 12.49 11.78 -16.81
CA ASN A 248 11.33 12.67 -16.95
C ASN A 248 10.57 12.48 -18.29
N GLU A 249 11.29 12.11 -19.36
CA GLU A 249 10.68 11.90 -20.67
C GLU A 249 9.79 10.65 -20.65
N ASN A 250 10.30 9.56 -20.09
CA ASN A 250 9.54 8.33 -19.86
C ASN A 250 8.38 8.55 -18.88
N LEU A 251 8.59 9.32 -17.81
CA LEU A 251 7.52 9.68 -16.90
C LEU A 251 6.36 10.38 -17.63
N SER A 252 6.67 11.38 -18.46
CA SER A 252 5.67 12.12 -19.22
C SER A 252 4.87 11.21 -20.16
N ARG A 253 5.53 10.25 -20.81
CA ARG A 253 4.88 9.21 -21.63
C ARG A 253 3.94 8.34 -20.79
N ILE A 254 4.40 7.84 -19.64
CA ILE A 254 3.61 7.01 -18.74
C ILE A 254 2.35 7.76 -18.28
N LEU A 255 2.51 8.99 -17.78
CA LEU A 255 1.39 9.79 -17.28
C LEU A 255 0.36 10.10 -18.38
N SER A 256 0.78 10.36 -19.61
CA SER A 256 -0.14 10.56 -20.74
C SER A 256 -1.00 9.34 -21.06
N GLN A 257 -0.48 8.12 -20.85
CA GLN A 257 -1.28 6.90 -21.05
C GLN A 257 -2.15 6.60 -19.82
N MET A 258 -1.67 6.94 -18.61
CA MET A 258 -2.48 6.88 -17.40
C MET A 258 -3.70 7.81 -17.49
N GLU A 259 -3.56 9.00 -18.09
CA GLU A 259 -4.70 9.88 -18.35
C GLU A 259 -5.77 9.19 -19.18
N LYS A 260 -5.38 8.45 -20.22
CA LYS A 260 -6.34 7.70 -21.05
C LYS A 260 -7.03 6.60 -20.23
N ILE A 261 -6.29 5.82 -19.44
CA ILE A 261 -6.87 4.79 -18.57
C ILE A 261 -7.87 5.44 -17.61
N VAL A 262 -7.45 6.46 -16.88
CA VAL A 262 -8.29 7.14 -15.88
C VAL A 262 -9.53 7.75 -16.53
N ARG A 263 -9.37 8.45 -17.66
CA ARG A 263 -10.46 9.11 -18.37
C ARG A 263 -11.58 8.15 -18.74
N THR A 264 -11.24 6.93 -19.17
CA THR A 264 -12.23 5.91 -19.55
C THR A 264 -12.68 5.02 -18.39
N THR A 265 -12.03 5.10 -17.22
CA THR A 265 -12.41 4.31 -16.04
C THR A 265 -13.36 5.09 -15.14
N TRP A 266 -13.03 6.35 -14.82
CA TRP A 266 -13.85 7.19 -13.94
C TRP A 266 -13.77 8.69 -14.28
N SER A 267 -13.25 9.07 -15.45
CA SER A 267 -13.06 10.46 -15.90
C SER A 267 -12.03 11.26 -15.09
N ASN A 268 -12.30 11.54 -13.82
CA ASN A 268 -11.43 12.19 -12.85
C ASN A 268 -11.82 11.74 -11.42
N PRO A 269 -10.87 11.71 -10.47
CA PRO A 269 -11.11 11.13 -9.15
C PRO A 269 -11.86 12.09 -8.19
N PRO A 270 -12.45 11.59 -7.07
CA PRO A 270 -13.17 12.41 -6.10
C PRO A 270 -12.25 13.37 -5.33
N SER A 271 -12.73 14.57 -5.02
CA SER A 271 -11.89 15.64 -4.43
C SER A 271 -11.84 15.64 -2.90
N GLN A 272 -12.92 15.26 -2.22
CA GLN A 272 -13.07 15.49 -0.77
C GLN A 272 -11.96 14.81 0.06
N GLY A 273 -11.83 13.50 -0.04
CA GLY A 273 -10.80 12.77 0.68
C GLY A 273 -9.37 13.17 0.28
N ALA A 274 -9.14 13.52 -0.99
CA ALA A 274 -7.84 14.03 -1.45
C ALA A 274 -7.50 15.40 -0.86
N ARG A 275 -8.49 16.29 -0.68
CA ARG A 275 -8.31 17.57 0.02
C ARG A 275 -7.97 17.37 1.49
N ILE A 276 -8.61 16.40 2.17
CA ILE A 276 -8.30 16.06 3.57
C ILE A 276 -6.83 15.64 3.69
N VAL A 277 -6.40 14.69 2.87
CA VAL A 277 -5.01 14.20 2.89
C VAL A 277 -4.05 15.31 2.47
N SER A 278 -4.34 16.04 1.39
CA SER A 278 -3.48 17.13 0.91
C SER A 278 -3.29 18.24 1.94
N LYS A 279 -4.36 18.78 2.53
CA LYS A 279 -4.27 19.84 3.55
C LYS A 279 -3.52 19.33 4.79
N THR A 280 -3.72 18.07 5.19
CA THR A 280 -3.01 17.49 6.33
C THR A 280 -1.51 17.34 6.05
N LEU A 281 -1.14 16.76 4.91
CA LEU A 281 0.25 16.46 4.59
C LEU A 281 1.08 17.71 4.23
N ASN A 282 0.45 18.74 3.66
CA ASN A 282 1.14 19.97 3.25
C ASN A 282 1.18 21.06 4.33
N CYS A 283 0.55 20.85 5.49
CA CYS A 283 0.60 21.77 6.63
C CYS A 283 1.44 21.13 7.74
N PRO A 284 2.61 21.71 8.10
CA PRO A 284 3.52 21.11 9.08
C PRO A 284 2.85 20.78 10.43
N GLU A 285 1.95 21.64 10.90
CA GLU A 285 1.24 21.45 12.16
C GLU A 285 0.26 20.27 12.09
N LEU A 286 -0.50 20.16 11.00
CA LEU A 286 -1.44 19.06 10.78
C LEU A 286 -0.72 17.75 10.50
N PHE A 287 0.40 17.80 9.78
CA PHE A 287 1.24 16.63 9.52
C PHE A 287 1.82 16.06 10.82
N ALA A 288 2.32 16.93 11.71
CA ALA A 288 2.81 16.51 13.02
C ALA A 288 1.69 15.91 13.89
N GLU A 289 0.50 16.54 13.91
CA GLU A 289 -0.67 16.03 14.63
C GLU A 289 -1.10 14.65 14.10
N TRP A 290 -1.16 14.49 12.77
CA TRP A 290 -1.46 13.21 12.13
C TRP A 290 -0.41 12.16 12.47
N GLY A 291 0.88 12.50 12.39
CA GLY A 291 1.98 11.60 12.72
C GLY A 291 1.87 11.08 14.15
N LEU A 292 1.65 11.94 15.14
CA LEU A 292 1.52 11.49 16.53
C LEU A 292 0.35 10.49 16.71
N LEU A 293 -0.77 10.70 16.02
CA LEU A 293 -1.99 9.91 16.15
C LEU A 293 -2.02 8.64 15.29
N SER A 294 -1.28 8.61 14.18
CA SER A 294 -1.14 7.42 13.34
C SER A 294 -0.13 6.45 13.95
N HIS A 295 0.99 6.96 14.48
CA HIS A 295 2.10 6.16 15.01
C HIS A 295 1.88 5.70 16.47
N SER A 296 1.05 6.39 17.27
CA SER A 296 0.66 5.94 18.63
C SER A 296 -0.22 4.68 18.66
N ARG A 297 -0.58 4.15 17.49
CA ARG A 297 -1.36 2.92 17.32
C ARG A 297 -0.49 1.66 17.30
N VAL A 298 0.81 1.81 17.52
CA VAL A 298 1.78 0.71 17.64
C VAL A 298 2.00 0.42 19.13
N GLY A 299 1.81 -0.84 19.54
CA GLY A 299 2.01 -1.25 20.92
C GLY A 299 3.46 -1.07 21.39
N PRO A 300 3.73 -1.08 22.72
CA PRO A 300 5.03 -0.77 23.32
C PRO A 300 6.20 -1.70 22.91
N ALA A 301 5.96 -2.75 22.11
CA ALA A 301 6.96 -3.72 21.70
C ALA A 301 7.32 -3.68 20.20
N GLY A 302 6.93 -2.63 19.45
CA GLY A 302 7.32 -2.48 18.03
C GLY A 302 6.85 -3.63 17.12
N ASN A 303 5.93 -4.47 17.61
CA ASN A 303 5.38 -5.62 16.92
C ASN A 303 3.86 -5.62 17.15
N ARG A 304 3.14 -5.34 16.06
CA ARG A 304 1.69 -5.52 15.84
C ARG A 304 0.76 -4.47 16.47
N PRO A 305 -0.31 -4.05 15.75
CA PRO A 305 -1.39 -3.26 16.33
C PRO A 305 -2.13 -4.14 17.35
N PHE A 306 -2.10 -3.78 18.63
CA PHE A 306 -2.82 -4.49 19.68
C PHE A 306 -4.20 -3.87 19.93
N LEU A 307 -5.17 -4.72 20.26
CA LEU A 307 -6.40 -4.33 20.93
C LEU A 307 -6.21 -4.63 22.43
N ARG A 308 -6.14 -3.61 23.29
CA ARG A 308 -6.07 -3.81 24.75
C ARG A 308 -7.51 -3.92 25.27
N LEU A 309 -7.92 -5.09 25.74
CA LEU A 309 -9.16 -5.22 26.53
C LEU A 309 -8.80 -5.10 28.02
N ASN A 310 -9.60 -4.35 28.77
CA ASN A 310 -9.39 -3.96 30.17
C ASN A 310 -9.46 -5.10 31.21
N THR A 311 -9.25 -6.37 30.83
CA THR A 311 -9.41 -7.55 31.70
C THR A 311 -8.11 -8.24 32.09
N GLY A 312 -6.94 -7.71 31.72
CA GLY A 312 -5.65 -8.29 32.10
C GLY A 312 -5.29 -9.60 31.39
N THR A 313 -6.05 -9.97 30.35
CA THR A 313 -5.75 -11.13 29.49
C THR A 313 -5.12 -10.64 28.19
N GLU A 314 -3.92 -11.13 27.87
CA GLU A 314 -3.27 -10.86 26.59
C GLU A 314 -3.91 -11.71 25.49
N LEU A 315 -4.53 -11.08 24.49
CA LEU A 315 -5.01 -11.73 23.27
C LEU A 315 -4.09 -11.34 22.12
N VAL A 316 -3.38 -12.32 21.58
CA VAL A 316 -2.57 -12.14 20.36
C VAL A 316 -3.52 -12.11 19.17
N LEU A 317 -3.50 -11.02 18.38
CA LEU A 317 -4.10 -11.02 17.05
C LEU A 317 -3.32 -12.00 16.16
N VAL A 318 -3.88 -13.20 16.01
CA VAL A 318 -3.55 -14.11 14.92
C VAL A 318 -4.41 -13.67 13.74
N TRP A 319 -3.80 -12.94 12.81
CA TRP A 319 -4.35 -12.81 11.47
C TRP A 319 -4.50 -14.23 10.92
N ASN A 320 -5.72 -14.58 10.49
CA ASN A 320 -6.19 -15.92 10.12
C ASN A 320 -5.09 -16.99 9.94
N SER A 321 -5.23 -18.11 10.67
CA SER A 321 -4.50 -19.34 10.32
C SER A 321 -4.72 -19.63 8.81
N PRO A 322 -3.63 -19.83 8.03
CA PRO A 322 -3.73 -20.14 6.60
C PRO A 322 -4.51 -21.42 6.27
N ASP A 323 -4.85 -22.23 7.29
CA ASP A 323 -5.27 -23.62 7.11
C ASP A 323 -6.80 -23.85 7.13
N ARG A 324 -7.62 -22.79 7.14
CA ARG A 324 -9.09 -22.95 7.09
C ARG A 324 -9.72 -22.14 5.96
N GLN A 325 -10.11 -22.85 4.90
CA GLN A 325 -11.01 -22.39 3.82
C GLN A 325 -12.45 -22.08 4.30
N THR A 326 -12.70 -21.95 5.60
CA THR A 326 -14.01 -21.55 6.13
C THR A 326 -13.84 -20.56 7.27
N ALA A 327 -14.48 -19.40 7.11
CA ALA A 327 -14.56 -18.33 8.09
C ALA A 327 -15.21 -18.81 9.40
N SER A 328 -14.40 -19.15 10.40
CA SER A 328 -14.84 -19.26 11.80
C SER A 328 -13.69 -18.90 12.74
N ALA A 329 -13.89 -17.88 13.58
CA ALA A 329 -12.94 -17.47 14.61
C ALA A 329 -13.12 -18.36 15.85
N GLY A 330 -12.05 -18.98 16.32
CA GLY A 330 -12.01 -19.67 17.62
C GLY A 330 -11.03 -18.97 18.55
N LEU A 331 -11.44 -18.78 19.82
CA LEU A 331 -10.55 -18.38 20.91
C LEU A 331 -9.72 -19.60 21.32
N VAL A 332 -8.40 -19.45 21.46
CA VAL A 332 -7.56 -20.42 22.17
C VAL A 332 -7.09 -19.75 23.45
N GLU A 333 -7.62 -20.20 24.59
CA GLU A 333 -7.07 -19.84 25.89
C GLU A 333 -5.67 -20.47 26.02
N LEU A 334 -4.68 -19.65 26.35
CA LEU A 334 -3.43 -20.18 26.90
C LEU A 334 -3.67 -20.43 28.38
N SER A 335 -3.69 -21.69 28.78
CA SER A 335 -3.74 -22.07 30.20
C SER A 335 -2.50 -21.52 30.91
N PRO A 336 -2.64 -20.96 32.12
CA PRO A 336 -1.50 -20.46 32.87
C PRO A 336 -0.64 -21.62 33.38
N GLY A 337 0.67 -21.56 33.10
CA GLY A 337 1.70 -22.31 33.80
C GLY A 337 2.24 -21.51 34.96
#